data_AF-D3SX98-F1
#
_entry.id   AF-D3SX98-F1
#
_cell.length_a   1.000
_cell.length_b   1.000
_cell.length_c   1.000
_cell.angle_alpha   90.00
_cell.angle_beta   90.00
_cell.angle_gamma   90.00
#
_symmetry.space_group_name_H-M   'P 1'
#
loop_
_entity.id
_entity.type
_entity.pdbx_description
1 polymer ?
#
loop_
_entity_poly.entity_id
_entity_poly.type
_entity_poly.pdbx_seq_one_letter_code
_entity_poly.pdbx_strand_id
1 'polypeptide(L)'
;MTDFPTRRRVLQLTGVGATASLAGCTQFDIPGIGSDDSAPELETDQEPGIEPTDGITASVQPSQAERAQIQQEVMAEAGEDASQEELMAEIEQRETELFRTEAVEFESAMLDEDDISLEGAIAEQGAFLLDGPDERLVDLLRNGEVAALLPGEDYEIVLQQVEGEGQEPAPEPEPEPEDEQEADEEDEGDDGDADGDDGGDTDDDEAAGDDEEGTDDESADSDSDDESN
;
A
#
# COMPACT_ATOMS: atom_id res chain seq x y z
N MET A 1 -6.71 -16.27 -68.42
CA MET A 1 -5.84 -16.35 -67.23
C MET A 1 -5.57 -14.94 -66.76
N THR A 2 -6.35 -14.49 -65.77
CA THR A 2 -5.96 -13.48 -64.77
C THR A 2 -4.68 -13.97 -64.08
N ASP A 3 -3.71 -13.14 -63.69
CA ASP A 3 -3.70 -12.32 -62.47
C ASP A 3 -2.30 -11.62 -62.31
N PHE A 4 -2.13 -10.74 -61.32
CA PHE A 4 -1.41 -9.45 -61.32
C PHE A 4 0.12 -9.44 -61.05
N PRO A 5 0.84 -8.37 -61.48
CA PRO A 5 1.97 -7.82 -60.74
C PRO A 5 1.55 -6.67 -59.79
N THR A 6 1.40 -7.05 -58.53
CA THR A 6 1.71 -6.37 -57.26
C THR A 6 2.04 -4.86 -57.17
N ARG A 7 1.44 -4.28 -56.10
CA ARG A 7 1.94 -3.22 -55.20
C ARG A 7 1.77 -1.76 -55.62
N ARG A 8 0.51 -1.39 -55.85
CA ARG A 8 0.04 -0.01 -55.68
C ARG A 8 0.08 0.34 -54.18
N ARG A 9 0.82 1.41 -53.85
CA ARG A 9 0.75 2.12 -52.57
C ARG A 9 -0.71 2.42 -52.22
N VAL A 10 -1.17 1.93 -51.09
CA VAL A 10 -2.34 2.49 -50.40
C VAL A 10 -1.81 2.96 -49.05
N LEU A 11 -1.69 4.28 -48.93
CA LEU A 11 -1.54 4.98 -47.66
C LEU A 11 -2.70 4.55 -46.77
N GLN A 12 -2.41 3.75 -45.74
CA GLN A 12 -3.33 3.55 -44.62
C GLN A 12 -3.31 4.83 -43.79
N LEU A 13 -4.14 5.78 -44.21
CA LEU A 13 -4.57 6.91 -43.42
C LEU A 13 -5.88 6.47 -42.73
N THR A 14 -5.79 5.79 -41.59
CA THR A 14 -6.93 5.52 -40.71
C THR A 14 -6.96 6.58 -39.63
N GLY A 15 -7.68 7.68 -39.92
CA GLY A 15 -8.20 8.57 -38.90
C GLY A 15 -9.59 8.12 -38.44
N VAL A 16 -10.03 8.71 -37.32
CA VAL A 16 -11.27 8.48 -36.56
C VAL A 16 -11.14 7.28 -35.61
N GLY A 17 -11.24 7.38 -34.29
CA GLY A 17 -11.77 8.43 -33.43
C GLY A 17 -12.47 7.73 -32.28
N ALA A 18 -11.86 7.73 -31.10
CA ALA A 18 -12.49 7.31 -29.86
C ALA A 18 -12.15 8.37 -28.80
N THR A 19 -12.86 9.50 -28.88
CA THR A 19 -13.06 10.35 -27.70
C THR A 19 -14.00 9.58 -26.79
N ALA A 20 -13.45 8.65 -26.01
CA ALA A 20 -14.14 8.11 -24.86
C ALA A 20 -14.21 9.28 -23.87
N SER A 21 -15.38 9.89 -23.75
CA SER A 21 -15.71 10.76 -22.64
C SER A 21 -15.73 9.91 -21.37
N LEU A 22 -14.56 9.66 -20.81
CA LEU A 22 -14.42 9.22 -19.43
C LEU A 22 -14.69 10.46 -18.57
N ALA A 23 -15.88 10.50 -18.01
CA ALA A 23 -16.18 11.33 -16.87
C ALA A 23 -15.19 10.95 -15.75
N GLY A 24 -14.49 11.99 -15.29
CA GLY A 24 -13.59 12.09 -14.14
C GLY A 24 -13.25 10.83 -13.36
N CYS A 25 -11.97 10.44 -13.46
CA CYS A 25 -11.05 10.25 -12.33
C CYS A 25 -9.62 10.34 -12.91
N THR A 26 -8.92 11.43 -12.58
CA THR A 26 -7.46 11.63 -12.55
C THR A 26 -6.57 10.66 -13.36
N GLN A 27 -6.67 10.69 -14.69
CA GLN A 27 -5.59 10.20 -15.54
C GLN A 27 -4.55 11.32 -15.64
N PHE A 28 -3.49 11.22 -14.85
CA PHE A 28 -2.26 11.98 -15.03
C PHE A 28 -1.59 11.51 -16.34
N ASP A 29 -2.16 11.88 -17.48
CA ASP A 29 -1.57 11.64 -18.81
C ASP A 29 -0.54 12.75 -19.06
N ILE A 30 0.68 12.54 -18.58
CA ILE A 30 1.83 13.38 -18.94
C ILE A 30 2.22 13.00 -20.38
N PRO A 31 2.05 13.89 -21.37
CA PRO A 31 2.40 13.59 -22.74
C PRO A 31 3.93 13.68 -22.90
N GLY A 32 4.62 12.58 -22.65
CA GLY A 32 6.08 12.52 -22.75
C GLY A 32 6.73 11.30 -22.10
N ILE A 33 6.05 10.60 -21.19
CA ILE A 33 6.51 9.33 -20.66
C ILE A 33 5.94 8.25 -21.56
N GLY A 34 6.77 7.78 -22.51
CA GLY A 34 6.49 6.52 -23.15
C GLY A 34 6.37 5.45 -22.07
N SER A 35 5.45 4.52 -22.24
CA SER A 35 5.54 3.20 -21.62
C SER A 35 6.88 2.58 -21.99
N ASP A 36 7.92 2.94 -21.26
CA ASP A 36 9.14 2.17 -21.15
C ASP A 36 8.75 1.06 -20.17
N ASP A 37 8.44 -0.09 -20.75
CA ASP A 37 8.27 -1.40 -20.11
C ASP A 37 9.62 -1.82 -19.50
N SER A 38 10.10 -1.04 -18.52
CA SER A 38 11.42 -1.12 -17.93
C SER A 38 11.40 -0.65 -16.47
N ALA A 39 10.23 -0.76 -15.82
CA ALA A 39 10.24 -0.86 -14.37
C ALA A 39 10.99 -2.16 -14.03
N PRO A 40 11.96 -2.13 -13.10
CA PRO A 40 12.63 -3.34 -12.67
C PRO A 40 11.57 -4.25 -12.01
N GLU A 41 11.42 -5.47 -12.54
CA GLU A 41 10.48 -6.47 -12.04
C GLU A 41 11.25 -7.54 -11.28
N LEU A 42 10.66 -8.04 -10.19
CA LEU A 42 11.19 -9.19 -9.47
C LEU A 42 10.94 -10.48 -10.25
N GLU A 43 11.89 -11.41 -10.16
CA GLU A 43 11.72 -12.80 -10.58
C GLU A 43 10.94 -13.61 -9.53
N THR A 44 11.03 -13.23 -8.25
CA THR A 44 10.34 -13.88 -7.14
C THR A 44 8.91 -13.38 -7.03
N ASP A 45 7.96 -14.32 -6.99
CA ASP A 45 6.55 -14.03 -6.78
C ASP A 45 6.26 -13.49 -5.37
N GLN A 46 5.14 -12.80 -5.23
CA GLN A 46 4.63 -12.35 -3.92
C GLN A 46 4.11 -13.52 -3.07
N GLU A 47 3.56 -14.56 -3.70
CA GLU A 47 3.10 -15.76 -3.00
C GLU A 47 4.31 -16.62 -2.61
N PRO A 48 4.51 -16.94 -1.32
CA PRO A 48 5.71 -17.61 -0.87
C PRO A 48 5.75 -19.09 -1.29
N GLY A 49 6.93 -19.58 -1.67
CA GLY A 49 7.21 -20.98 -2.02
C GLY A 49 7.18 -21.95 -0.84
N ILE A 50 7.31 -21.43 0.38
CA ILE A 50 7.21 -22.16 1.66
C ILE A 50 6.18 -21.53 2.59
N GLU A 51 5.83 -22.24 3.68
CA GLU A 51 5.05 -21.64 4.76
C GLU A 51 5.88 -20.51 5.40
N PRO A 52 5.32 -19.29 5.61
CA PRO A 52 6.06 -18.17 6.18
C PRO A 52 6.74 -18.51 7.51
N THR A 53 6.12 -19.36 8.33
CA THR A 53 6.66 -19.81 9.63
C THR A 53 7.94 -20.65 9.54
N ASP A 54 8.24 -21.23 8.38
CA ASP A 54 9.46 -22.01 8.15
C ASP A 54 10.63 -21.14 7.65
N GLY A 55 10.36 -19.89 7.25
CA GLY A 55 11.36 -18.95 6.74
C GLY A 55 11.64 -17.77 7.67
N ILE A 56 12.50 -16.86 7.21
CA ILE A 56 12.85 -15.61 7.88
C ILE A 56 12.49 -14.45 6.97
N THR A 57 11.85 -13.42 7.52
CA THR A 57 11.53 -12.20 6.79
C THR A 57 12.73 -11.25 6.81
N ALA A 58 13.29 -10.94 5.65
CA ALA A 58 14.24 -9.86 5.49
C ALA A 58 13.52 -8.57 5.09
N SER A 59 13.88 -7.46 5.74
CA SER A 59 13.44 -6.13 5.36
C SER A 59 14.61 -5.38 4.71
N VAL A 60 14.43 -5.01 3.45
CA VAL A 60 15.30 -4.12 2.69
C VAL A 60 14.67 -2.74 2.71
N GLN A 61 15.45 -1.71 3.05
CA GLN A 61 14.95 -0.35 3.12
C GLN A 61 15.90 0.59 2.37
N PRO A 62 15.35 1.52 1.57
CA PRO A 62 16.16 2.53 0.94
C PRO A 62 16.82 3.44 1.97
N SER A 63 17.95 4.04 1.58
CA SER A 63 18.69 4.89 2.50
C SER A 63 17.89 6.14 2.87
N GLN A 64 18.10 6.66 4.09
CA GLN A 64 17.47 7.91 4.51
C GLN A 64 17.85 9.10 3.62
N ALA A 65 19.02 9.05 2.99
CA ALA A 65 19.46 10.10 2.08
C ALA A 65 18.59 10.14 0.82
N GLU A 66 18.27 8.99 0.24
CA GLU A 66 17.43 8.87 -0.96
C GLU A 66 15.99 9.25 -0.68
N ARG A 67 15.43 8.80 0.46
CA ARG A 67 14.09 9.23 0.88
C ARG A 67 14.00 10.73 1.10
N ALA A 68 15.01 11.31 1.76
CA ALA A 68 15.06 12.77 1.95
C ALA A 68 15.24 13.51 0.63
N GLN A 69 15.89 12.90 -0.36
CA GLN A 69 16.03 13.46 -1.69
C GLN A 69 14.69 13.48 -2.42
N ILE A 70 13.95 12.37 -2.42
CA ILE A 70 12.59 12.28 -3.00
C ILE A 70 11.69 13.38 -2.44
N GLN A 71 11.64 13.55 -1.11
CA GLN A 71 10.82 14.58 -0.49
C GLN A 71 11.17 16.00 -0.98
N GLN A 72 12.46 16.29 -1.12
CA GLN A 72 12.93 17.58 -1.65
C GLN A 72 12.60 17.76 -3.13
N GLU A 73 12.75 16.70 -3.93
CA GLU A 73 12.45 16.71 -5.36
C GLU A 73 10.96 16.91 -5.61
N VAL A 74 10.11 16.18 -4.90
CA VAL A 74 8.65 16.31 -4.99
C VAL A 74 8.21 17.72 -4.56
N MET A 75 8.72 18.24 -3.43
CA MET A 75 8.41 19.63 -3.02
C MET A 75 8.88 20.67 -4.03
N ALA A 76 10.03 20.45 -4.68
CA ALA A 76 10.56 21.37 -5.68
C ALA A 76 9.77 21.32 -7.00
N GLU A 77 9.26 20.15 -7.38
CA GLU A 77 8.52 19.94 -8.63
C GLU A 77 7.04 20.32 -8.52
N ALA A 78 6.39 19.98 -7.41
CA ALA A 78 4.98 20.27 -7.17
C ALA A 78 4.69 21.78 -7.09
N GLY A 79 5.66 22.59 -6.65
CA GLY A 79 5.54 24.03 -6.54
C GLY A 79 4.66 24.49 -5.37
N GLU A 80 4.36 25.81 -5.31
CA GLU A 80 3.62 26.41 -4.18
C GLU A 80 2.09 26.16 -4.21
N ASP A 81 1.56 25.69 -5.34
CA ASP A 81 0.11 25.54 -5.57
C ASP A 81 -0.41 24.11 -5.31
N ALA A 82 0.48 23.14 -5.09
CA ALA A 82 0.09 21.76 -4.84
C ALA A 82 -0.61 21.60 -3.49
N SER A 83 -1.70 20.83 -3.48
CA SER A 83 -2.35 20.47 -2.23
C SER A 83 -1.48 19.53 -1.41
N GLN A 84 -1.70 19.52 -0.09
CA GLN A 84 -0.99 18.60 0.81
C GLN A 84 -1.25 17.14 0.44
N GLU A 85 -2.46 16.82 0.00
CA GLU A 85 -2.87 15.48 -0.38
C GLU A 85 -2.12 15.00 -1.64
N GLU A 86 -2.04 15.84 -2.67
CA GLU A 86 -1.25 15.54 -3.89
C GLU A 86 0.23 15.33 -3.58
N LEU A 87 0.79 16.14 -2.70
CA LEU A 87 2.20 16.05 -2.31
C LEU A 87 2.51 14.76 -1.55
N MET A 88 1.62 14.34 -0.65
CA MET A 88 1.78 13.07 0.07
C MET A 88 1.66 11.89 -0.89
N ALA A 89 0.66 11.88 -1.77
CA ALA A 89 0.47 10.81 -2.75
C ALA A 89 1.68 10.65 -3.69
N GLU A 90 2.27 11.75 -4.18
CA GLU A 90 3.46 11.70 -5.03
C GLU A 90 4.70 11.21 -4.27
N ILE A 91 4.87 11.62 -2.99
CA ILE A 91 5.96 11.10 -2.15
C ILE A 91 5.80 9.60 -1.95
N GLU A 92 4.61 9.13 -1.58
CA GLU A 92 4.33 7.70 -1.37
C GLU A 92 4.58 6.91 -2.65
N GLN A 93 4.12 7.39 -3.81
CA GLN A 93 4.38 6.74 -5.08
C GLN A 93 5.88 6.58 -5.36
N ARG A 94 6.67 7.64 -5.19
CA ARG A 94 8.11 7.57 -5.45
C ARG A 94 8.87 6.76 -4.41
N GLU A 95 8.44 6.78 -3.16
CA GLU A 95 8.99 5.89 -2.13
C GLU A 95 8.75 4.43 -2.52
N THR A 96 7.54 4.07 -2.97
CA THR A 96 7.24 2.72 -3.46
C THR A 96 8.10 2.33 -4.67
N GLU A 97 8.33 3.24 -5.62
CA GLU A 97 9.25 2.99 -6.75
C GLU A 97 10.70 2.77 -6.29
N LEU A 98 11.15 3.51 -5.28
CA LEU A 98 12.46 3.35 -4.69
C LEU A 98 12.59 1.98 -4.00
N PHE A 99 11.58 1.59 -3.24
CA PHE A 99 11.50 0.26 -2.63
C PHE A 99 11.56 -0.86 -3.69
N ARG A 100 10.81 -0.73 -4.79
CA ARG A 100 10.88 -1.70 -5.89
C ARG A 100 12.26 -1.79 -6.53
N THR A 101 12.94 -0.66 -6.69
CA THR A 101 14.29 -0.63 -7.26
C THR A 101 15.28 -1.35 -6.36
N GLU A 102 15.31 -0.99 -5.06
CA GLU A 102 16.16 -1.66 -4.07
C GLU A 102 15.83 -3.16 -3.95
N ALA A 103 14.55 -3.51 -4.02
CA ALA A 103 14.11 -4.89 -3.99
C ALA A 103 14.71 -5.73 -5.15
N VAL A 104 14.71 -5.18 -6.37
CA VAL A 104 15.29 -5.87 -7.54
C VAL A 104 16.82 -5.94 -7.44
N GLU A 105 17.48 -4.90 -6.93
CA GLU A 105 18.93 -4.95 -6.69
C GLU A 105 19.29 -6.01 -5.64
N PHE A 106 18.50 -6.11 -4.57
CA PHE A 106 18.66 -7.13 -3.55
C PHE A 106 18.46 -8.54 -4.10
N GLU A 107 17.36 -8.81 -4.81
CA GLU A 107 17.12 -10.10 -5.44
C GLU A 107 18.26 -10.47 -6.40
N SER A 108 18.69 -9.52 -7.24
CA SER A 108 19.80 -9.74 -8.16
C SER A 108 21.09 -10.15 -7.44
N ALA A 109 21.38 -9.54 -6.28
CA ALA A 109 22.53 -9.91 -5.46
C ALA A 109 22.37 -11.29 -4.81
N MET A 110 21.16 -11.65 -4.41
CA MET A 110 20.86 -12.94 -3.79
C MET A 110 20.86 -14.10 -4.78
N LEU A 111 20.50 -13.87 -6.05
CA LEU A 111 20.56 -14.90 -7.10
C LEU A 111 21.99 -15.42 -7.36
N ASP A 112 23.02 -14.64 -6.99
CA ASP A 112 24.42 -15.04 -7.03
C ASP A 112 24.86 -15.85 -5.78
N GLU A 113 24.02 -15.98 -4.76
CA GLU A 113 24.30 -16.73 -3.53
C GLU A 113 23.75 -18.17 -3.59
N ASP A 114 24.62 -19.17 -3.48
CA ASP A 114 24.22 -20.59 -3.55
C ASP A 114 23.51 -21.12 -2.29
N ASP A 115 23.60 -20.42 -1.15
CA ASP A 115 23.17 -20.91 0.17
C ASP A 115 21.87 -20.27 0.71
N ILE A 116 21.34 -19.24 0.06
CA ILE A 116 20.09 -18.56 0.45
C ILE A 116 19.11 -18.66 -0.73
N SER A 117 17.86 -19.01 -0.45
CA SER A 117 16.77 -19.03 -1.43
C SER A 117 15.74 -17.95 -1.11
N LEU A 118 15.31 -17.21 -2.14
CA LEU A 118 14.18 -16.31 -2.05
C LEU A 118 12.91 -17.11 -2.32
N GLU A 119 12.06 -17.19 -1.30
CA GLU A 119 10.82 -17.94 -1.37
C GLU A 119 9.64 -17.02 -1.67
N GLY A 120 9.70 -15.74 -1.31
CA GLY A 120 8.66 -14.76 -1.60
C GLY A 120 9.19 -13.33 -1.51
N ALA A 121 8.59 -12.41 -2.27
CA ALA A 121 9.00 -11.01 -2.26
C ALA A 121 7.82 -10.04 -2.45
N ILE A 122 7.78 -9.01 -1.59
CA ILE A 122 6.86 -7.88 -1.65
C ILE A 122 7.70 -6.62 -1.89
N ALA A 123 8.01 -6.37 -3.16
CA ALA A 123 8.88 -5.27 -3.58
C ALA A 123 8.45 -3.91 -3.04
N GLU A 124 7.14 -3.64 -3.01
CA GLU A 124 6.55 -2.36 -2.60
C GLU A 124 6.84 -2.01 -1.13
N GLN A 125 7.07 -3.03 -0.30
CA GLN A 125 7.38 -2.89 1.12
C GLN A 125 8.81 -3.33 1.45
N GLY A 126 9.60 -3.72 0.46
CA GLY A 126 10.95 -4.26 0.63
C GLY A 126 10.99 -5.49 1.54
N ALA A 127 9.94 -6.30 1.57
CA ALA A 127 9.87 -7.49 2.42
C ALA A 127 10.13 -8.75 1.62
N PHE A 128 11.02 -9.61 2.11
CA PHE A 128 11.42 -10.85 1.46
C PHE A 128 11.30 -12.01 2.43
N LEU A 129 10.81 -13.15 1.97
CA LEU A 129 10.87 -14.40 2.71
C LEU A 129 12.08 -15.19 2.23
N LEU A 130 13.02 -15.46 3.13
CA LEU A 130 14.26 -16.16 2.86
C LEU A 130 14.26 -17.53 3.55
N ASP A 131 14.81 -18.53 2.86
CA ASP A 131 15.21 -19.82 3.43
C ASP A 131 16.72 -20.02 3.28
N GLY A 132 17.36 -20.55 4.32
CA GLY A 132 18.80 -20.76 4.32
C GLY A 132 19.40 -20.94 5.71
N PRO A 133 20.72 -21.18 5.79
CA PRO A 133 21.40 -21.36 7.07
C PRO A 133 21.52 -20.04 7.83
N ASP A 134 21.24 -20.07 9.14
CA ASP A 134 21.26 -18.91 10.05
C ASP A 134 22.52 -18.05 9.93
N GLU A 135 23.68 -18.69 9.75
CA GLU A 135 24.97 -17.99 9.65
C GLU A 135 25.01 -17.04 8.45
N ARG A 136 24.42 -17.45 7.31
CA ARG A 136 24.36 -16.65 6.10
C ARG A 136 23.34 -15.52 6.23
N LEU A 137 22.17 -15.80 6.79
CA LEU A 137 21.16 -14.75 7.06
C LEU A 137 21.71 -13.65 7.97
N VAL A 138 22.42 -14.03 9.04
CA VAL A 138 23.06 -13.06 9.95
C VAL A 138 24.17 -12.26 9.26
N ASP A 139 24.87 -12.85 8.29
CA ASP A 139 25.88 -12.12 7.51
C ASP A 139 25.23 -10.99 6.68
N LEU A 140 24.02 -11.19 6.13
CA LEU A 140 23.28 -10.12 5.42
C LEU A 140 23.08 -8.88 6.30
N LEU A 141 22.66 -9.11 7.56
CA LEU A 141 22.45 -8.02 8.51
C LEU A 141 23.76 -7.34 8.89
N ARG A 142 24.86 -8.09 9.01
CA ARG A 142 26.18 -7.55 9.35
C ARG A 142 26.80 -6.73 8.22
N ASN A 143 26.56 -7.14 6.98
CA ASN A 143 27.03 -6.45 5.79
C ASN A 143 26.15 -5.23 5.44
N GLY A 144 24.96 -5.14 6.05
CA GLY A 144 24.00 -4.07 5.80
C GLY A 144 23.22 -4.25 4.50
N GLU A 145 23.13 -5.48 4.00
CA GLU A 145 22.35 -5.84 2.81
C GLU A 145 20.85 -5.85 3.13
N VAL A 146 20.52 -6.13 4.39
CA VAL A 146 19.16 -6.02 4.94
C VAL A 146 19.17 -5.10 6.16
N ALA A 147 18.09 -4.35 6.35
CA ALA A 147 17.91 -3.49 7.50
C ALA A 147 17.50 -4.27 8.77
N ALA A 148 16.73 -5.35 8.58
CA ALA A 148 16.26 -6.19 9.67
C ALA A 148 15.99 -7.63 9.21
N LEU A 149 16.09 -8.56 10.17
CA LEU A 149 15.59 -9.92 10.06
C LEU A 149 14.49 -10.11 11.09
N LEU A 150 13.31 -10.48 10.63
CA LEU A 150 12.11 -10.68 11.43
C LEU A 150 11.66 -12.15 11.32
N PRO A 151 10.90 -12.65 12.30
CA PRO A 151 10.18 -13.91 12.17
C PRO A 151 9.40 -13.98 10.86
N GLY A 152 9.37 -15.15 10.22
CA GLY A 152 8.69 -15.30 8.94
C GLY A 152 7.18 -15.03 8.96
N GLU A 153 6.54 -15.10 10.14
CA GLU A 153 5.14 -14.67 10.36
C GLU A 153 4.92 -13.18 10.03
N ASP A 154 5.94 -12.32 10.15
CA ASP A 154 5.84 -10.91 9.76
C ASP A 154 5.64 -10.76 8.24
N TYR A 155 6.19 -11.65 7.41
CA TYR A 155 5.93 -11.65 5.98
C TYR A 155 4.44 -11.84 5.66
N GLU A 156 3.77 -12.76 6.36
CA GLU A 156 2.33 -13.01 6.19
C GLU A 156 1.50 -11.78 6.58
N ILE A 157 1.93 -11.05 7.61
CA ILE A 157 1.27 -9.81 8.05
C ILE A 157 1.42 -8.72 6.98
N VAL A 158 2.59 -8.59 6.36
CA VAL A 158 2.82 -7.63 5.27
C VAL A 158 2.01 -8.02 4.03
N LEU A 159 1.98 -9.30 3.68
CA LEU A 159 1.22 -9.83 2.56
C LEU A 159 -0.28 -9.48 2.69
N GLN A 160 -0.87 -9.74 3.86
CA GLN A 160 -2.27 -9.41 4.14
C GLN A 160 -2.59 -7.91 4.06
N GLN A 161 -1.64 -7.04 4.39
CA GLN A 161 -1.84 -5.59 4.27
C GLN A 161 -1.97 -5.21 2.80
N VAL A 162 -1.02 -5.66 1.97
CA VAL A 162 -1.02 -5.36 0.53
C VAL A 162 -2.25 -5.95 -0.16
N GLU A 163 -2.67 -7.16 0.21
CA GLU A 163 -3.89 -7.77 -0.33
C GLU A 163 -5.17 -7.09 0.19
N GLY A 164 -5.17 -6.63 1.44
CA GLY A 164 -6.30 -5.96 2.09
C GLY A 164 -6.55 -4.55 1.56
N GLU A 165 -5.50 -3.82 1.19
CA GLU A 165 -5.59 -2.50 0.56
C GLU A 165 -6.21 -2.57 -0.86
N GLY A 166 -6.19 -3.75 -1.51
CA GLY A 166 -6.87 -4.01 -2.77
C GLY A 166 -8.37 -4.34 -2.65
N GLN A 167 -8.90 -4.45 -1.43
CA GLN A 167 -10.27 -4.92 -1.18
C GLN A 167 -10.97 -4.08 -0.11
N GLU A 168 -11.13 -2.77 -0.34
CA GLU A 168 -12.31 -2.11 0.20
C GLU A 168 -13.54 -2.80 -0.39
N PRO A 169 -14.39 -3.49 0.40
CA PRO A 169 -15.68 -3.92 -0.11
C PRO A 169 -16.43 -2.66 -0.55
N ALA A 170 -16.68 -2.53 -1.85
CA ALA A 170 -17.57 -1.50 -2.36
C ALA A 170 -18.83 -1.51 -1.48
N PRO A 171 -19.30 -0.35 -0.97
CA PRO A 171 -20.52 -0.31 -0.18
C PRO A 171 -21.60 -1.02 -1.01
N GLU A 172 -22.18 -2.08 -0.44
CA GLU A 172 -23.30 -2.78 -1.09
C GLU A 172 -24.32 -1.72 -1.50
N PRO A 173 -24.81 -1.71 -2.75
CA PRO A 173 -25.80 -0.74 -3.15
C PRO A 173 -26.98 -0.89 -2.20
N GLU A 174 -27.26 0.16 -1.42
CA GLU A 174 -28.48 0.24 -0.62
C GLU A 174 -29.65 -0.07 -1.57
N PRO A 175 -30.57 -0.99 -1.20
CA PRO A 175 -31.69 -1.30 -2.07
C PRO A 175 -32.44 -0.01 -2.38
N GLU A 176 -32.50 0.36 -3.66
CA GLU A 176 -33.28 1.51 -4.12
C GLU A 176 -34.72 1.35 -3.59
N PRO A 177 -35.31 2.39 -2.98
CA PRO A 177 -36.73 2.35 -2.64
C PRO A 177 -37.51 2.12 -3.94
N GLU A 178 -38.24 1.01 -4.00
CA GLU A 178 -39.13 0.72 -5.12
C GLU A 178 -40.12 1.88 -5.26
N ASP A 179 -39.98 2.66 -6.34
CA ASP A 179 -40.93 3.67 -6.78
C ASP A 179 -42.29 3.01 -7.08
N GLU A 180 -43.11 2.84 -6.05
CA GLU A 180 -44.53 2.52 -6.17
C GLU A 180 -45.29 3.76 -6.68
N GLN A 181 -45.15 4.07 -7.97
CA GLN A 181 -45.99 5.05 -8.64
C GLN A 181 -47.39 4.49 -8.92
N GLU A 182 -48.29 4.90 -8.04
CA GLU A 182 -49.63 5.46 -8.29
C GLU A 182 -50.70 4.58 -8.97
N ALA A 183 -51.79 4.34 -8.24
CA ALA A 183 -53.04 5.07 -8.43
C ALA A 183 -54.20 4.24 -7.85
N ASP A 184 -54.76 4.66 -6.71
CA ASP A 184 -56.16 4.33 -6.41
C ASP A 184 -56.79 5.41 -5.52
N GLU A 185 -57.61 6.20 -6.22
CA GLU A 185 -58.90 6.74 -5.84
C GLU A 185 -59.06 7.59 -4.56
N GLU A 186 -59.59 8.77 -4.85
CA GLU A 186 -60.13 9.80 -3.97
C GLU A 186 -61.15 9.24 -2.96
N ASP A 187 -61.01 9.55 -1.67
CA ASP A 187 -62.18 9.73 -0.80
C ASP A 187 -61.87 10.66 0.37
N GLU A 188 -62.91 11.38 0.78
CA GLU A 188 -62.90 12.66 1.46
C GLU A 188 -62.77 12.54 2.99
N GLY A 189 -62.02 13.48 3.58
CA GLY A 189 -62.32 14.17 4.84
C GLY A 189 -62.48 13.39 6.15
N ASP A 190 -61.67 13.74 7.16
CA ASP A 190 -62.22 14.04 8.50
C ASP A 190 -61.19 14.81 9.34
N ASP A 191 -61.63 15.94 9.88
CA ASP A 191 -60.94 16.79 10.85
C ASP A 191 -60.90 16.09 12.22
N GLY A 192 -59.77 16.18 12.95
CA GLY A 192 -59.75 15.71 14.34
C GLY A 192 -58.45 15.99 15.09
N ASP A 193 -58.44 17.13 15.78
CA ASP A 193 -57.60 17.48 16.93
C ASP A 193 -57.25 16.30 17.86
N ALA A 194 -56.03 16.27 18.42
CA ALA A 194 -55.81 16.41 19.86
C ALA A 194 -54.34 16.18 20.28
N ASP A 195 -53.89 17.09 21.13
CA ASP A 195 -52.67 17.11 21.95
C ASP A 195 -52.35 15.80 22.69
N GLY A 196 -51.05 15.58 22.93
CA GLY A 196 -50.53 14.50 23.77
C GLY A 196 -49.09 14.72 24.21
N ASP A 197 -48.93 15.65 25.15
CA ASP A 197 -47.78 15.86 26.05
C ASP A 197 -47.54 14.62 26.94
N ASP A 198 -46.33 14.05 26.96
CA ASP A 198 -45.78 13.19 28.04
C ASP A 198 -44.26 12.98 27.76
N GLY A 199 -43.26 13.32 28.57
CA GLY A 199 -43.25 13.76 29.96
C GLY A 199 -42.63 12.74 30.92
N GLY A 200 -41.31 12.48 30.85
CA GLY A 200 -40.53 11.77 31.90
C GLY A 200 -39.14 11.38 31.37
N ASP A 201 -38.00 11.92 31.79
CA ASP A 201 -37.43 12.28 33.10
C ASP A 201 -37.03 11.07 33.96
N THR A 202 -35.84 11.17 34.57
CA THR A 202 -35.19 10.30 35.58
C THR A 202 -34.57 8.99 35.10
N ASP A 203 -33.39 8.53 35.51
CA ASP A 203 -32.31 8.99 36.40
C ASP A 203 -31.19 7.91 36.28
N ASP A 204 -29.92 8.28 36.31
CA ASP A 204 -28.96 7.90 37.38
C ASP A 204 -28.53 6.42 37.41
N ASP A 205 -27.25 6.16 37.11
CA ASP A 205 -26.48 5.19 37.91
C ASP A 205 -24.97 5.47 37.73
N GLU A 206 -24.39 6.04 38.78
CA GLU A 206 -22.96 6.15 39.01
C GLU A 206 -22.40 4.89 39.68
N ALA A 207 -21.19 4.47 39.28
CA ALA A 207 -20.24 3.77 40.15
C ALA A 207 -18.84 3.92 39.55
N ALA A 208 -17.97 4.77 40.12
CA ALA A 208 -16.98 4.41 41.16
C ALA A 208 -16.04 3.29 40.69
N GLY A 209 -14.75 3.54 40.43
CA GLY A 209 -13.72 3.88 41.42
C GLY A 209 -12.76 2.68 41.58
N ASP A 210 -11.56 2.90 42.12
CA ASP A 210 -10.47 1.93 42.42
C ASP A 210 -9.59 1.47 41.23
N ASP A 211 -8.26 1.44 41.29
CA ASP A 211 -7.31 1.76 42.36
C ASP A 211 -5.88 1.83 41.77
N GLU A 212 -4.94 2.23 42.62
CA GLU A 212 -3.51 2.46 42.38
C GLU A 212 -2.75 1.14 42.05
N GLU A 213 -1.57 1.13 41.44
CA GLU A 213 -0.19 1.08 42.01
C GLU A 213 0.76 1.26 40.77
N GLY A 214 1.96 1.86 40.74
CA GLY A 214 2.90 2.22 41.78
C GLY A 214 4.10 1.27 41.87
N THR A 215 5.01 1.19 40.87
CA THR A 215 6.39 0.60 40.93
C THR A 215 7.07 0.78 39.55
N ASP A 216 8.36 1.04 39.32
CA ASP A 216 9.52 1.35 40.15
C ASP A 216 10.55 2.04 39.23
N ASP A 217 11.22 3.06 39.77
CA ASP A 217 12.36 3.77 39.19
C ASP A 217 13.62 2.97 39.53
N GLU A 218 14.15 2.21 38.57
CA GLU A 218 15.43 1.53 38.71
C GLU A 218 16.54 2.31 38.02
N SER A 219 17.14 3.16 38.84
CA SER A 219 18.44 3.80 38.65
C SER A 219 19.54 2.73 38.64
N ALA A 220 20.13 2.48 37.48
CA ALA A 220 21.38 1.74 37.35
C ALA A 220 22.55 2.71 37.20
N ASP A 221 23.06 3.17 38.35
CA ASP A 221 24.47 3.52 38.54
C ASP A 221 25.32 2.25 38.32
N SER A 222 26.29 2.29 37.41
CA SER A 222 27.45 1.39 37.46
C SER A 222 28.66 2.04 36.79
N ASP A 223 29.45 2.63 37.68
CA ASP A 223 30.90 2.60 37.78
C ASP A 223 31.77 2.91 36.55
N SER A 224 32.44 4.05 36.70
CA SER A 224 33.68 4.41 36.03
C SER A 224 34.87 3.72 36.73
N ASP A 225 35.52 2.79 36.04
CA ASP A 225 36.91 2.38 36.27
C ASP A 225 37.66 2.73 34.96
N ASP A 226 38.42 3.82 34.83
CA ASP A 226 39.72 4.13 35.44
C ASP A 226 40.67 2.93 35.56
N GLU A 227 41.23 2.47 34.43
CA GLU A 227 42.58 1.91 34.45
C GLU A 227 43.49 2.66 33.47
N SER A 228 44.31 3.51 34.07
CA SER A 228 45.56 4.00 33.53
C SER A 228 46.56 2.83 33.41
N ASN A 229 47.06 2.54 32.21
CA ASN A 229 48.50 2.41 31.86
C ASN A 229 48.72 1.64 30.55
#